data_AF-A0A3D2JH18-F1
#
_entry.id   AF-A0A3D2JH18-F1
#
_cell.length_a   1.000
_cell.length_b   1.000
_cell.length_c   1.000
_cell.angle_alpha   90.00
_cell.angle_beta   90.00
_cell.angle_gamma   90.00
#
_symmetry.space_group_name_H-M   'P 1'
#
loop_
_entity.id
_entity.type
_entity.pdbx_description
1 polymer ?
#
loop_
_entity_poly.entity_id
_entity_poly.type
_entity_poly.pdbx_seq_one_letter_code
_entity_poly.pdbx_strand_id
1 'polypeptide(L)'
;MSIEINTQAGTAVQIGAPITEKKVTDVILQARDRHLYSAITDCGAGGFSSAIGEMGADTGVRVELAKAPLKYQGLKAWEIWLSEAQERMVLAVPPDKLDELLAICDIEEVEASILGTFTNDHSLTVLYNDEIVADLDMDFLHDGRPNRTLEAVWLRRDAGTASNASTIAMQETPWIDIMKKLLSHPDIASKEAVIRRYDHEVQGATVLKPLVGRLSYGPGDAAVLQPLLDEPTKAGIVLSNGINPLYGTIDPYHMALNAVDEALRNLTAVGGDITRASLLDNFCWGNPTDAEQLGTLVRAVKGCYDAAVGFGTPFISGKDSLNNEYRVDGTRLPVIPTLLISAVGVIDDAARTIDMSLKTPGNALYLVGKTGNELAGSHYLEVADDYTPRFETYVPRVDVAHAYATMKTLGEAIRMGLVRACHDLSEGGLAIALAEMVIASDASITLDLSHIHVSDIPDIPDISQEAHRDIQNIIRLFSESPSRFLVEIAPEQWGVFERHMRGIADLTYLGDVNNTGQFVVRDEERELFSVPKHTLTQTWRGTQE
;
A
#
# COMPACT_ATOMS: atom_id res chain seq x y z
N MET A 1 -26.45 26.98 5.92
CA MET A 1 -25.13 26.90 5.27
C MET A 1 -24.69 28.31 4.97
N SER A 2 -23.69 28.82 5.69
CA SER A 2 -23.20 30.19 5.58
C SER A 2 -22.43 30.41 4.28
N ILE A 3 -22.58 31.60 3.73
CA ILE A 3 -22.00 32.06 2.46
C ILE A 3 -20.46 31.94 2.43
N GLU A 4 -19.79 31.93 3.58
CA GLU A 4 -18.33 31.77 3.71
C GLU A 4 -17.81 30.39 3.26
N ILE A 5 -18.60 29.32 3.39
CA ILE A 5 -18.21 27.97 2.94
C ILE A 5 -18.15 27.92 1.41
N ASN A 6 -19.00 28.70 0.72
CA ASN A 6 -19.12 28.65 -0.73
C ASN A 6 -17.98 29.42 -1.45
N THR A 7 -17.40 30.44 -0.82
CA THR A 7 -16.24 31.17 -1.37
C THR A 7 -14.93 30.40 -1.27
N GLN A 8 -14.78 29.47 -0.32
CA GLN A 8 -13.62 28.57 -0.23
C GLN A 8 -13.79 27.27 -1.03
N ALA A 9 -15.02 26.74 -1.14
CA ALA A 9 -15.25 25.48 -1.84
C ALA A 9 -15.02 25.59 -3.36
N GLY A 10 -15.34 26.73 -3.99
CA GLY A 10 -15.25 26.90 -5.45
C GLY A 10 -13.83 26.74 -6.03
N THR A 11 -12.80 27.07 -5.27
CA THR A 11 -11.38 26.91 -5.66
C THR A 11 -10.86 25.49 -5.49
N ALA A 12 -11.55 24.64 -4.72
CA ALA A 12 -11.16 23.25 -4.45
C ALA A 12 -11.85 22.24 -5.39
N VAL A 13 -12.76 22.69 -6.26
CA VAL A 13 -13.43 21.81 -7.23
C VAL A 13 -12.50 21.56 -8.41
N GLN A 14 -11.85 20.40 -8.42
CA GLN A 14 -11.15 19.89 -9.60
C GLN A 14 -12.15 19.20 -10.53
N ILE A 15 -12.08 19.50 -11.82
CA ILE A 15 -12.90 18.86 -12.85
C ILE A 15 -11.93 18.28 -13.88
N GLY A 16 -11.80 16.95 -13.86
CA GLY A 16 -10.99 16.23 -14.84
C GLY A 16 -11.74 16.00 -16.16
N ALA A 17 -10.99 15.85 -17.24
CA ALA A 17 -11.43 15.52 -18.59
C ALA A 17 -10.61 14.33 -19.14
N PRO A 18 -10.88 13.09 -18.68
CA PRO A 18 -10.03 11.92 -18.96
C PRO A 18 -9.90 11.57 -20.45
N ILE A 19 -10.87 11.93 -21.29
CA ILE A 19 -10.77 11.77 -22.75
C ILE A 19 -9.69 12.70 -23.32
N THR A 20 -9.62 13.94 -22.83
CA THR A 20 -8.57 14.89 -23.20
C THR A 20 -7.22 14.40 -22.73
N GLU A 21 -7.12 13.92 -21.48
CA GLU A 21 -5.88 13.33 -20.96
C GLU A 21 -5.39 12.15 -21.79
N LYS A 22 -6.31 11.29 -22.25
CA LYS A 22 -5.98 10.17 -23.13
C LYS A 22 -5.40 10.64 -24.47
N LYS A 23 -6.01 11.64 -25.11
CA LYS A 23 -5.49 12.24 -26.34
C LYS A 23 -4.09 12.84 -26.14
N VAL A 24 -3.89 13.57 -25.05
CA VAL A 24 -2.58 14.12 -24.67
C VAL A 24 -1.55 13.00 -24.48
N THR A 25 -1.95 11.90 -23.82
CA THR A 25 -1.09 10.71 -23.66
C THR A 25 -0.67 10.13 -25.01
N ASP A 26 -1.59 10.01 -25.98
CA ASP A 26 -1.27 9.50 -27.32
C ASP A 26 -0.31 10.41 -28.08
N VAL A 27 -0.48 11.73 -27.99
CA VAL A 27 0.49 12.70 -28.53
C VAL A 27 1.87 12.52 -27.90
N ILE A 28 1.95 12.41 -26.58
CA ILE A 28 3.23 12.28 -25.86
C ILE A 28 3.95 10.99 -26.26
N LEU A 29 3.25 9.86 -26.34
CA LEU A 29 3.84 8.58 -26.73
C LEU A 29 4.39 8.65 -28.17
N GLN A 30 3.63 9.20 -29.10
CA GLN A 30 4.09 9.39 -30.49
C GLN A 30 5.29 10.35 -30.57
N ALA A 31 5.25 11.46 -29.83
CA ALA A 31 6.31 12.46 -29.79
C ALA A 31 7.60 11.89 -29.16
N ARG A 32 7.48 11.05 -28.13
CA ARG A 32 8.59 10.33 -27.49
C ARG A 32 9.27 9.40 -28.50
N ASP A 33 8.49 8.56 -29.17
CA ASP A 33 9.01 7.52 -30.08
C ASP A 33 9.69 8.12 -31.32
N ARG A 34 9.32 9.36 -31.68
CA ARG A 34 9.95 10.15 -32.75
C ARG A 34 11.01 11.13 -32.26
N HIS A 35 11.29 11.16 -30.96
CA HIS A 35 12.26 12.06 -30.32
C HIS A 35 12.03 13.55 -30.61
N LEU A 36 10.78 14.02 -30.45
CA LEU A 36 10.39 15.39 -30.80
C LEU A 36 10.55 16.42 -29.68
N TYR A 37 10.79 16.00 -28.44
CA TYR A 37 11.00 16.88 -27.30
C TYR A 37 12.20 16.43 -26.47
N SER A 38 12.78 17.36 -25.73
CA SER A 38 13.96 17.14 -24.85
C SER A 38 13.58 16.95 -23.39
N ALA A 39 12.46 17.54 -22.95
CA ALA A 39 11.94 17.43 -21.60
C ALA A 39 10.42 17.61 -21.59
N ILE A 40 9.76 17.09 -20.56
CA ILE A 40 8.33 17.20 -20.34
C ILE A 40 8.04 17.26 -18.83
N THR A 41 7.02 17.99 -18.43
CA THR A 41 6.47 17.97 -17.06
C THR A 41 4.95 18.19 -17.09
N ASP A 42 4.27 17.74 -16.05
CA ASP A 42 2.84 17.98 -15.85
C ASP A 42 2.55 19.33 -15.19
N CYS A 43 1.35 19.87 -15.44
CA CYS A 43 0.87 21.07 -14.77
C CYS A 43 -0.05 20.69 -13.59
N GLY A 44 0.55 20.39 -12.45
CA GLY A 44 -0.15 20.16 -11.18
C GLY A 44 -0.34 21.41 -10.33
N ALA A 45 0.08 21.33 -9.06
CA ALA A 45 0.00 22.43 -8.11
C ALA A 45 0.84 23.63 -8.58
N GLY A 46 0.30 24.85 -8.49
CA GLY A 46 0.94 26.06 -9.02
C GLY A 46 0.94 26.20 -10.54
N GLY A 47 0.47 25.20 -11.30
CA GLY A 47 0.23 25.31 -12.73
C GLY A 47 1.48 25.58 -13.56
N PHE A 48 1.39 26.55 -14.48
CA PHE A 48 2.52 26.93 -15.33
C PHE A 48 3.70 27.46 -14.51
N SER A 49 3.43 28.10 -13.36
CA SER A 49 4.51 28.63 -12.53
C SER A 49 5.47 27.57 -12.01
N SER A 50 4.95 26.43 -11.53
CA SER A 50 5.77 25.29 -11.09
C SER A 50 6.38 24.61 -12.29
N ALA A 51 5.55 24.19 -13.26
CA ALA A 51 5.99 23.42 -14.42
C ALA A 51 7.12 24.11 -15.21
N ILE A 52 6.91 25.38 -15.60
CA ILE A 52 7.89 26.14 -16.39
C ILE A 52 9.06 26.60 -15.51
N GLY A 53 8.80 26.98 -14.26
CA GLY A 53 9.84 27.40 -13.31
C GLY A 53 10.84 26.28 -12.99
N GLU A 54 10.35 25.05 -12.83
CA GLU A 54 11.18 23.86 -12.59
C GLU A 54 11.97 23.47 -13.85
N MET A 55 11.32 23.41 -15.03
CA MET A 55 12.01 23.09 -16.28
C MET A 55 13.11 24.10 -16.63
N GLY A 56 12.94 25.36 -16.22
CA GLY A 56 13.88 26.45 -16.49
C GLY A 56 14.90 26.69 -15.39
N ALA A 57 14.92 25.90 -14.31
CA ALA A 57 15.73 26.19 -13.12
C ALA A 57 17.21 26.47 -13.43
N ASP A 58 17.82 25.63 -14.27
CA ASP A 58 19.25 25.71 -14.60
C ASP A 58 19.55 26.60 -15.83
N THR A 59 18.56 27.26 -16.43
CA THR A 59 18.74 27.97 -17.70
C THR A 59 18.14 29.37 -17.71
N GLY A 60 16.91 29.52 -17.21
CA GLY A 60 16.04 30.66 -17.45
C GLY A 60 14.97 30.37 -18.50
N VAL A 61 13.90 31.14 -18.48
CA VAL A 61 12.78 31.03 -19.41
C VAL A 61 12.07 32.38 -19.60
N ARG A 62 11.75 32.68 -20.85
CA ARG A 62 10.91 33.81 -21.23
C ARG A 62 9.54 33.31 -21.70
N VAL A 63 8.48 33.69 -21.00
CA VAL A 63 7.10 33.27 -21.24
C VAL A 63 6.25 34.43 -21.75
N GLU A 64 5.51 34.21 -22.84
CA GLU A 64 4.52 35.10 -23.40
C GLU A 64 3.11 34.60 -23.03
N LEU A 65 2.65 34.96 -21.83
CA LEU A 65 1.48 34.37 -21.18
C LEU A 65 0.16 34.60 -21.94
N ALA A 66 0.09 35.67 -22.75
CA ALA A 66 -1.05 35.95 -23.62
C ALA A 66 -1.28 34.86 -24.69
N LYS A 67 -0.30 33.99 -24.94
CA LYS A 67 -0.42 32.85 -25.86
C LYS A 67 -1.05 31.62 -25.20
N ALA A 68 -1.21 31.61 -23.88
CA ALA A 68 -1.83 30.49 -23.19
C ALA A 68 -3.31 30.36 -23.60
N PRO A 69 -3.77 29.17 -24.02
CA PRO A 69 -5.18 28.92 -24.27
C PRO A 69 -6.02 29.16 -23.03
N LEU A 70 -7.11 29.92 -23.17
CA LEU A 70 -7.98 30.27 -22.05
C LEU A 70 -9.38 29.72 -22.24
N LYS A 71 -9.84 28.95 -21.26
CA LYS A 71 -11.24 28.53 -21.14
C LYS A 71 -12.16 29.70 -20.77
N TYR A 72 -11.68 30.60 -19.91
CA TYR A 72 -12.42 31.77 -19.43
C TYR A 72 -11.71 33.05 -19.86
N GLN A 73 -12.43 33.92 -20.55
CA GLN A 73 -11.92 35.23 -20.95
C GLN A 73 -11.90 36.19 -19.75
N GLY A 74 -10.94 37.12 -19.73
CA GLY A 74 -10.84 38.15 -18.69
C GLY A 74 -10.08 37.75 -17.42
N LEU A 75 -9.40 36.60 -17.43
CA LEU A 75 -8.47 36.22 -16.38
C LEU A 75 -7.31 37.22 -16.28
N LYS A 76 -6.90 37.52 -15.05
CA LYS A 76 -5.70 38.31 -14.77
C LYS A 76 -4.47 37.46 -15.05
N ALA A 77 -3.34 38.10 -15.35
CA ALA A 77 -2.08 37.40 -15.65
C ALA A 77 -1.70 36.37 -14.57
N TRP A 78 -1.78 36.72 -13.29
CA TRP A 78 -1.47 35.78 -12.21
C TRP A 78 -2.46 34.60 -12.12
N GLU A 79 -3.73 34.78 -12.50
CA GLU A 79 -4.74 33.72 -12.52
C GLU A 79 -4.42 32.71 -13.63
N ILE A 80 -3.93 33.19 -14.78
CA ILE A 80 -3.47 32.32 -15.88
C ILE A 80 -2.19 31.58 -15.46
N TRP A 81 -1.24 32.29 -14.86
CA TRP A 81 0.07 31.75 -14.48
C TRP A 81 -0.01 30.67 -13.40
N LEU A 82 -0.86 30.88 -12.39
CA LEU A 82 -1.01 30.00 -11.22
C LEU A 82 -2.19 29.02 -11.36
N SER A 83 -2.90 29.01 -12.49
CA SER A 83 -4.06 28.14 -12.70
C SER A 83 -3.66 26.66 -12.56
N GLU A 84 -4.45 25.90 -11.80
CA GLU A 84 -4.35 24.44 -11.67
C GLU A 84 -5.39 23.70 -12.53
N ALA A 85 -5.73 24.27 -13.69
CA ALA A 85 -6.55 23.59 -14.68
C ALA A 85 -5.91 22.25 -15.09
N GLN A 86 -6.74 21.22 -15.22
CA GLN A 86 -6.29 19.84 -15.44
C GLN A 86 -5.91 19.57 -16.90
N GLU A 87 -5.39 18.36 -17.17
CA GLU A 87 -4.99 17.84 -18.49
C GLU A 87 -3.97 18.69 -19.26
N ARG A 88 -3.06 19.37 -18.55
CA ARG A 88 -2.03 20.21 -19.16
C ARG A 88 -0.64 19.62 -18.93
N MET A 89 0.18 19.68 -19.98
CA MET A 89 1.58 19.26 -19.99
C MET A 89 2.42 20.37 -20.64
N VAL A 90 3.66 20.52 -20.22
CA VAL A 90 4.63 21.44 -20.83
C VAL A 90 5.76 20.62 -21.44
N LEU A 91 6.10 20.88 -22.71
CA LEU A 91 7.17 20.21 -23.43
C LEU A 91 8.25 21.22 -23.84
N ALA A 92 9.51 20.82 -23.69
CA ALA A 92 10.66 21.53 -24.27
C ALA A 92 10.99 20.95 -25.65
N VAL A 93 10.72 21.71 -26.71
CA VAL A 93 10.72 21.21 -28.09
C VAL A 93 11.80 21.93 -28.90
N PRO A 94 12.75 21.23 -29.53
CA PRO A 94 13.70 21.83 -30.46
C PRO A 94 12.98 22.50 -31.64
N PRO A 95 13.42 23.69 -32.10
CA PRO A 95 12.72 24.42 -33.17
C PRO A 95 12.53 23.62 -34.46
N ASP A 96 13.46 22.75 -34.82
CA ASP A 96 13.41 21.89 -36.00
C ASP A 96 12.42 20.71 -35.88
N LYS A 97 11.88 20.47 -34.68
CA LYS A 97 10.90 19.41 -34.37
C LYS A 97 9.49 19.93 -34.14
N LEU A 98 9.34 21.26 -34.01
CA LEU A 98 8.09 21.90 -33.63
C LEU A 98 6.96 21.62 -34.62
N ASP A 99 7.20 21.79 -35.92
CA ASP A 99 6.17 21.58 -36.95
C ASP A 99 5.65 20.14 -36.96
N GLU A 100 6.53 19.16 -36.73
CA GLU A 100 6.14 17.75 -36.66
C GLU A 100 5.30 17.47 -35.41
N LEU A 101 5.69 18.01 -34.26
CA LEU A 101 4.90 17.86 -33.02
C LEU A 101 3.51 18.48 -33.18
N LEU A 102 3.42 19.70 -33.72
CA LEU A 102 2.13 20.38 -33.94
C LEU A 102 1.23 19.60 -34.90
N ALA A 103 1.80 18.94 -35.92
CA ALA A 103 1.03 18.07 -36.80
C ALA A 103 0.44 16.85 -36.08
N ILE A 104 1.18 16.25 -35.14
CA ILE A 104 0.66 15.15 -34.30
C ILE A 104 -0.46 15.67 -33.39
N CYS A 105 -0.27 16.83 -32.75
CA CYS A 105 -1.30 17.44 -31.92
C CYS A 105 -2.60 17.70 -32.70
N ASP A 106 -2.52 18.20 -33.94
CA ASP A 106 -3.69 18.44 -34.80
C ASP A 106 -4.43 17.14 -35.15
N ILE A 107 -3.69 16.07 -35.50
CA ILE A 107 -4.26 14.75 -35.81
C ILE A 107 -5.01 14.16 -34.60
N GLU A 108 -4.43 14.27 -33.41
CA GLU A 108 -5.01 13.75 -32.16
C GLU A 108 -6.03 14.72 -31.52
N GLU A 109 -6.29 15.86 -32.17
CA GLU A 109 -7.17 16.92 -31.67
C GLU A 109 -6.78 17.43 -30.26
N VAL A 110 -5.47 17.63 -30.05
CA VAL A 110 -4.89 18.19 -28.83
C VAL A 110 -4.48 19.64 -29.09
N GLU A 111 -5.00 20.57 -28.28
CA GLU A 111 -4.63 21.98 -28.37
C GLU A 111 -3.19 22.18 -27.89
N ALA A 112 -2.35 22.79 -28.72
CA ALA A 112 -0.96 23.10 -28.41
C ALA A 112 -0.68 24.59 -28.67
N SER A 113 0.05 25.23 -27.76
CA SER A 113 0.46 26.63 -27.90
C SER A 113 1.91 26.82 -27.48
N ILE A 114 2.62 27.68 -28.22
CA ILE A 114 4.02 28.02 -27.96
C ILE A 114 4.04 29.13 -26.91
N LEU A 115 4.25 28.76 -25.65
CA LEU A 115 4.22 29.71 -24.54
C LEU A 115 5.45 30.59 -24.44
N GLY A 116 6.61 30.18 -24.98
CA GLY A 116 7.85 30.90 -24.74
C GLY A 116 9.10 30.20 -25.26
N THR A 117 10.25 30.63 -24.76
CA THR A 117 11.57 30.09 -25.09
C THR A 117 12.42 29.96 -23.83
N PHE A 118 13.14 28.85 -23.68
CA PHE A 118 14.21 28.76 -22.70
C PHE A 118 15.34 29.73 -23.06
N THR A 119 15.89 30.36 -22.04
CA THR A 119 17.00 31.31 -22.13
C THR A 119 18.24 30.72 -21.45
N ASN A 120 19.34 31.45 -21.39
CA ASN A 120 20.58 31.06 -20.70
C ASN A 120 21.05 32.14 -19.70
N ASP A 121 20.14 33.03 -19.32
CA ASP A 121 20.38 34.16 -18.42
C ASP A 121 19.93 33.87 -16.97
N HIS A 122 19.46 32.65 -16.71
CA HIS A 122 18.98 32.19 -15.39
C HIS A 122 17.87 33.08 -14.80
N SER A 123 17.05 33.72 -15.66
CA SER A 123 15.88 34.50 -15.23
C SER A 123 14.56 33.85 -15.68
N LEU A 124 13.57 33.89 -14.80
CA LEU A 124 12.16 33.71 -15.12
C LEU A 124 11.56 35.06 -15.51
N THR A 125 11.37 35.30 -16.81
CA THR A 125 10.64 36.47 -17.31
C THR A 125 9.28 36.06 -17.83
N VAL A 126 8.20 36.57 -17.23
CA VAL A 126 6.82 36.35 -17.69
C VAL A 126 6.23 37.65 -18.19
N LEU A 127 5.74 37.65 -19.42
CA LEU A 127 5.10 38.79 -20.06
C LEU A 127 3.62 38.52 -20.30
N TYR A 128 2.81 39.56 -20.23
CA TYR A 128 1.41 39.53 -20.62
C TYR A 128 1.09 40.78 -21.44
N ASN A 129 0.80 40.62 -22.73
CA ASN A 129 0.62 41.72 -23.68
C ASN A 129 1.79 42.72 -23.68
N ASP A 130 3.00 42.21 -23.87
CA ASP A 130 4.28 42.96 -23.87
C ASP A 130 4.67 43.62 -22.53
N GLU A 131 3.86 43.52 -21.48
CA GLU A 131 4.20 43.99 -20.13
C GLU A 131 4.83 42.87 -19.30
N ILE A 132 5.95 43.16 -18.64
CA ILE A 132 6.58 42.22 -17.69
C ILE A 132 5.71 42.14 -16.42
N VAL A 133 5.16 40.96 -16.16
CA VAL A 133 4.33 40.67 -14.98
C VAL A 133 5.07 39.87 -13.91
N ALA A 134 6.17 39.21 -14.27
CA ALA A 134 7.15 38.65 -13.34
C ALA A 134 8.56 38.67 -13.95
N ASP A 135 9.55 39.01 -13.14
CA ASP A 135 10.98 38.95 -13.47
C ASP A 135 11.71 38.54 -12.19
N LEU A 136 12.15 37.29 -12.14
CA LEU A 136 12.76 36.68 -10.96
C LEU A 136 14.02 35.92 -11.38
N ASP A 137 15.06 36.06 -10.59
CA ASP A 137 16.25 35.20 -10.68
C ASP A 137 15.89 33.75 -10.28
N MET A 138 16.36 32.77 -11.05
CA MET A 138 16.03 31.36 -10.83
C MET A 138 16.63 30.81 -9.54
N ASP A 139 17.85 31.22 -9.17
CA ASP A 139 18.50 30.82 -7.90
C ASP A 139 17.69 31.35 -6.71
N PHE A 140 17.25 32.61 -6.77
CA PHE A 140 16.34 33.15 -5.76
C PHE A 140 15.00 32.41 -5.69
N LEU A 141 14.42 32.04 -6.85
CA LEU A 141 13.14 31.33 -6.89
C LEU A 141 13.22 29.95 -6.22
N HIS A 142 14.29 29.19 -6.47
CA HIS A 142 14.45 27.82 -6.00
C HIS A 142 15.13 27.71 -4.63
N ASP A 143 16.14 28.55 -4.35
CA ASP A 143 16.99 28.46 -3.15
C ASP A 143 16.87 29.68 -2.21
N GLY A 144 16.04 30.67 -2.55
CA GLY A 144 15.89 31.90 -1.75
C GLY A 144 15.19 31.70 -0.40
N ARG A 145 14.55 30.55 -0.16
CA ARG A 145 13.87 30.24 1.11
C ARG A 145 14.80 29.47 2.06
N PRO A 146 15.12 30.00 3.25
CA PRO A 146 16.01 29.31 4.18
C PRO A 146 15.40 28.03 4.75
N ASN A 147 16.25 27.02 4.95
CA ASN A 147 15.88 25.78 5.63
C ASN A 147 15.39 26.03 7.05
N ARG A 148 14.33 25.31 7.44
CA ARG A 148 13.75 25.38 8.78
C ARG A 148 14.27 24.23 9.64
N THR A 149 14.73 24.53 10.84
CA THR A 149 14.93 23.53 11.90
C THR A 149 13.75 23.61 12.85
N LEU A 150 13.07 22.49 13.08
CA LEU A 150 11.91 22.38 13.96
C LEU A 150 12.22 21.42 15.12
N GLU A 151 11.61 21.63 16.28
CA GLU A 151 11.74 20.76 17.44
C GLU A 151 10.66 19.66 17.39
N ALA A 152 11.08 18.41 17.52
CA ALA A 152 10.22 17.24 17.48
C ALA A 152 10.23 16.55 18.86
N VAL A 153 9.05 16.23 19.39
CA VAL A 153 8.87 15.56 20.68
C VAL A 153 8.14 14.26 20.44
N TRP A 154 8.78 13.13 20.75
CA TRP A 154 8.12 11.82 20.72
C TRP A 154 7.78 11.38 22.14
N LEU A 155 6.48 11.31 22.44
CA LEU A 155 5.98 10.69 23.67
C LEU A 155 5.63 9.25 23.34
N ARG A 156 6.45 8.31 23.83
CA ARG A 156 6.12 6.89 23.73
C ARG A 156 4.81 6.66 24.48
N ARG A 157 3.80 6.19 23.76
CA ARG A 157 2.58 5.66 24.37
C ARG A 157 2.88 4.22 24.76
N ASP A 158 2.59 3.87 26.00
CA ASP A 158 2.60 2.47 26.38
C ASP A 158 1.52 1.77 25.52
N ALA A 159 1.92 0.71 24.81
CA ALA A 159 0.96 -0.19 24.16
C ALA A 159 -0.02 -0.58 25.26
N GLY A 160 -1.27 -0.16 25.13
CA GLY A 160 -2.18 -0.12 26.27
C GLY A 160 -2.21 -1.45 27.00
N THR A 161 -1.59 -1.53 28.18
CA THR A 161 -2.14 -2.42 29.21
C THR A 161 -3.53 -1.86 29.44
N ALA A 162 -4.59 -2.61 29.13
CA ALA A 162 -5.93 -2.21 29.51
C ALA A 162 -5.97 -2.08 31.04
N SER A 163 -5.62 -0.90 31.56
CA SER A 163 -5.44 -0.64 32.97
C SER A 163 -6.82 -0.59 33.61
N ASN A 164 -7.19 -1.71 34.23
CA ASN A 164 -8.01 -1.86 35.43
C ASN A 164 -8.55 -3.29 35.44
N ALA A 165 -7.78 -4.20 36.03
CA ALA A 165 -8.16 -5.59 36.22
C ALA A 165 -9.26 -5.70 37.29
N SER A 166 -10.50 -5.89 36.87
CA SER A 166 -11.39 -6.80 37.59
C SER A 166 -11.29 -8.16 36.89
N THR A 167 -10.93 -9.18 37.65
CA THR A 167 -10.84 -10.58 37.23
C THR A 167 -12.24 -11.07 36.85
N ILE A 168 -12.69 -10.77 35.63
CA ILE A 168 -13.88 -11.40 35.08
C ILE A 168 -13.43 -12.81 34.68
N ALA A 169 -13.99 -13.82 35.32
CA ALA A 169 -13.76 -15.21 34.95
C ALA A 169 -14.03 -15.35 33.44
N MET A 170 -13.01 -15.69 32.66
CA MET A 170 -13.18 -15.92 31.23
C MET A 170 -14.24 -17.02 31.06
N GLN A 171 -15.38 -16.67 30.46
CA GLN A 171 -16.25 -17.66 29.85
C GLN A 171 -15.50 -18.29 28.66
N GLU A 172 -15.98 -19.44 28.15
CA GLU A 172 -15.40 -20.06 26.95
C GLU A 172 -15.18 -19.02 25.84
N THR A 173 -13.99 -19.02 25.24
CA THR A 173 -13.62 -18.03 24.23
C THR A 173 -14.56 -18.14 23.01
N PRO A 174 -15.26 -17.05 22.60
CA PRO A 174 -16.26 -17.12 21.54
C PRO A 174 -15.62 -17.07 20.14
N TRP A 175 -14.84 -18.10 19.79
CA TRP A 175 -14.00 -18.14 18.58
C TRP A 175 -14.75 -17.77 17.30
N ILE A 176 -15.95 -18.34 17.11
CA ILE A 176 -16.77 -18.12 15.90
C ILE A 176 -17.25 -16.66 15.83
N ASP A 177 -17.59 -16.04 16.95
CA ASP A 177 -18.08 -14.66 16.97
C ASP A 177 -16.94 -13.67 16.72
N ILE A 178 -15.75 -13.92 17.29
CA ILE A 178 -14.53 -13.15 16.99
C ILE A 178 -14.22 -13.24 15.48
N MET A 179 -14.20 -14.46 14.93
CA MET A 179 -13.98 -14.69 13.50
C MET A 179 -14.98 -13.94 12.62
N LYS A 180 -16.27 -13.97 12.98
CA LYS A 180 -17.31 -13.26 12.23
C LYS A 180 -17.12 -11.75 12.29
N LYS A 181 -16.83 -11.20 13.48
CA LYS A 181 -16.58 -9.76 13.66
C LYS A 181 -15.38 -9.31 12.83
N LEU A 182 -14.28 -10.06 12.86
CA LEU A 182 -13.08 -9.78 12.05
C LEU A 182 -13.39 -9.86 10.54
N LEU A 183 -14.02 -10.93 10.06
CA LEU A 183 -14.39 -11.05 8.64
C LEU A 183 -15.34 -9.93 8.18
N SER A 184 -16.14 -9.38 9.09
CA SER A 184 -17.02 -8.24 8.83
C SER A 184 -16.38 -6.86 9.10
N HIS A 185 -15.14 -6.82 9.60
CA HIS A 185 -14.46 -5.57 9.89
C HIS A 185 -14.22 -4.82 8.57
N PRO A 186 -14.52 -3.51 8.45
CA PRO A 186 -14.38 -2.78 7.18
C PRO A 186 -13.01 -2.89 6.53
N ASP A 187 -11.93 -2.99 7.33
CA ASP A 187 -10.56 -3.14 6.83
C ASP A 187 -10.28 -4.53 6.25
N ILE A 188 -10.96 -5.59 6.74
CA ILE A 188 -10.78 -6.99 6.30
C ILE A 188 -11.82 -7.41 5.25
N ALA A 189 -13.08 -7.00 5.44
CA ALA A 189 -14.20 -7.44 4.63
C ALA A 189 -14.02 -7.15 3.13
N SER A 190 -14.81 -7.83 2.30
CA SER A 190 -14.68 -7.75 0.85
C SER A 190 -14.69 -6.32 0.31
N LYS A 191 -13.71 -6.00 -0.53
CA LYS A 191 -13.65 -4.73 -1.28
C LYS A 191 -14.30 -4.81 -2.66
N GLU A 192 -15.02 -5.91 -2.94
CA GLU A 192 -15.63 -6.23 -4.24
C GLU A 192 -16.50 -5.09 -4.82
N ALA A 193 -17.34 -4.43 -4.00
CA ALA A 193 -18.21 -3.35 -4.47
C ALA A 193 -17.46 -2.13 -5.02
N VAL A 194 -16.23 -1.90 -4.56
CA VAL A 194 -15.35 -0.84 -5.06
C VAL A 194 -14.59 -1.36 -6.28
N ILE A 195 -13.94 -2.51 -6.16
CA ILE A 195 -13.09 -3.10 -7.21
C ILE A 195 -13.88 -3.26 -8.53
N ARG A 196 -15.13 -3.76 -8.47
CA ARG A 196 -15.94 -4.01 -9.68
C ARG A 196 -16.43 -2.75 -10.40
N ARG A 197 -16.23 -1.56 -9.83
CA ARG A 197 -16.55 -0.29 -10.51
C ARG A 197 -15.48 0.11 -11.52
N TYR A 198 -14.27 -0.45 -11.38
CA TYR A 198 -13.11 -0.08 -12.18
C TYR A 198 -12.74 -1.20 -13.16
N ASP A 199 -12.24 -0.79 -14.32
CA ASP A 199 -11.67 -1.70 -15.30
C ASP A 199 -10.31 -2.21 -14.82
N HIS A 200 -10.01 -3.46 -15.15
CA HIS A 200 -8.74 -4.11 -14.85
C HIS A 200 -8.27 -5.01 -16.02
N GLU A 201 -8.81 -4.79 -17.22
CA GLU A 201 -8.66 -5.66 -18.40
C GLU A 201 -8.18 -4.90 -19.64
N VAL A 202 -8.38 -3.58 -19.69
CA VAL A 202 -7.92 -2.73 -20.79
C VAL A 202 -6.43 -2.96 -21.05
N GLN A 203 -6.07 -3.05 -22.33
CA GLN A 203 -4.77 -3.49 -22.86
C GLN A 203 -4.44 -4.99 -22.72
N GLY A 204 -5.26 -5.78 -22.01
CA GLY A 204 -5.07 -7.22 -21.88
C GLY A 204 -3.79 -7.63 -21.14
N ALA A 205 -3.18 -6.69 -20.41
CA ALA A 205 -1.88 -6.85 -19.77
C ALA A 205 -1.95 -7.26 -18.29
N THR A 206 -3.15 -7.42 -17.72
CA THR A 206 -3.31 -7.82 -16.31
C THR A 206 -3.25 -9.33 -16.16
N VAL A 207 -2.20 -9.83 -15.51
CA VAL A 207 -1.98 -11.26 -15.25
C VAL A 207 -2.67 -11.69 -13.96
N LEU A 208 -2.42 -10.98 -12.86
CA LEU A 208 -3.06 -11.21 -11.58
C LEU A 208 -3.93 -10.01 -11.20
N LYS A 209 -5.21 -10.30 -10.91
CA LYS A 209 -6.26 -9.32 -10.68
C LYS A 209 -6.50 -9.10 -9.18
N PRO A 210 -7.13 -7.99 -8.78
CA PRO A 210 -7.42 -7.71 -7.37
C PRO A 210 -8.34 -8.74 -6.69
N LEU A 211 -9.17 -9.46 -7.45
CA LEU A 211 -9.99 -10.55 -6.95
C LEU A 211 -9.57 -11.87 -7.61
N VAL A 212 -9.19 -12.85 -6.78
CA VAL A 212 -8.56 -14.10 -7.20
C VAL A 212 -9.43 -15.32 -6.93
N GLY A 213 -8.95 -16.47 -7.41
CA GLY A 213 -9.69 -17.72 -7.33
C GLY A 213 -10.78 -17.84 -8.40
N ARG A 214 -11.32 -19.06 -8.53
CA ARG A 214 -12.23 -19.42 -9.65
C ARG A 214 -13.49 -18.57 -9.73
N LEU A 215 -14.01 -18.14 -8.58
CA LEU A 215 -15.22 -17.30 -8.48
C LEU A 215 -14.89 -15.80 -8.37
N SER A 216 -13.60 -15.43 -8.34
CA SER A 216 -13.14 -14.06 -8.10
C SER A 216 -13.74 -13.47 -6.83
N TYR A 217 -13.68 -14.25 -5.75
CA TYR A 217 -14.16 -13.86 -4.41
C TYR A 217 -13.03 -13.68 -3.41
N GLY A 218 -11.81 -14.17 -3.66
CA GLY A 218 -10.70 -13.92 -2.75
C GLY A 218 -10.04 -12.57 -3.02
N PRO A 219 -9.49 -11.87 -2.01
CA PRO A 219 -8.55 -10.77 -2.26
C PRO A 219 -7.26 -11.29 -2.90
N GLY A 220 -6.64 -10.50 -3.77
CA GLY A 220 -5.27 -10.75 -4.25
C GLY A 220 -4.26 -9.94 -3.46
N ASP A 221 -3.14 -10.57 -3.07
CA ASP A 221 -2.03 -9.93 -2.34
C ASP A 221 -1.38 -8.78 -3.14
N ALA A 222 -1.27 -8.94 -4.47
CA ALA A 222 -0.66 -7.96 -5.35
C ALA A 222 -1.24 -8.01 -6.77
N ALA A 223 -1.10 -6.90 -7.51
CA ALA A 223 -1.38 -6.86 -8.93
C ALA A 223 -0.13 -7.28 -9.71
N VAL A 224 -0.32 -8.10 -10.76
CA VAL A 224 0.77 -8.46 -11.69
C VAL A 224 0.37 -8.07 -13.10
N LEU A 225 1.21 -7.28 -13.75
CA LEU A 225 1.00 -6.75 -15.10
C LEU A 225 2.11 -7.26 -16.03
N GLN A 226 1.79 -7.61 -17.27
CA GLN A 226 2.74 -7.90 -18.35
C GLN A 226 2.59 -6.83 -19.44
N PRO A 227 3.20 -5.64 -19.28
CA PRO A 227 2.92 -4.48 -20.14
C PRO A 227 3.52 -4.58 -21.54
N LEU A 228 4.49 -5.48 -21.77
CA LEU A 228 5.22 -5.63 -23.04
C LEU A 228 4.73 -6.87 -23.81
N LEU A 229 3.44 -6.92 -24.13
CA LEU A 229 2.82 -8.08 -24.79
C LEU A 229 3.33 -8.37 -26.20
N ASP A 230 3.81 -7.34 -26.91
CA ASP A 230 4.30 -7.46 -28.28
C ASP A 230 5.79 -7.85 -28.37
N GLU A 231 6.47 -7.96 -27.23
CA GLU A 231 7.89 -8.30 -27.14
C GLU A 231 8.09 -9.79 -26.78
N PRO A 232 9.23 -10.42 -27.13
CA PRO A 232 9.51 -11.82 -26.75
C PRO A 232 9.63 -12.07 -25.24
N THR A 233 9.66 -11.01 -24.43
CA THR A 233 9.82 -11.10 -22.98
C THR A 233 8.56 -11.67 -22.31
N LYS A 234 8.77 -12.45 -21.26
CA LYS A 234 7.69 -12.92 -20.37
C LYS A 234 7.62 -12.13 -19.07
N ALA A 235 8.46 -11.10 -18.93
CA ALA A 235 8.60 -10.37 -17.70
C ALA A 235 7.30 -9.63 -17.35
N GLY A 236 6.96 -9.64 -16.07
CA GLY A 236 5.88 -8.87 -15.50
C GLY A 236 6.37 -7.90 -14.44
N ILE A 237 5.53 -6.92 -14.13
CA ILE A 237 5.67 -5.98 -13.02
C ILE A 237 4.71 -6.42 -11.92
N VAL A 238 5.23 -6.51 -10.71
CA VAL A 238 4.44 -6.77 -9.49
C VAL A 238 4.27 -5.45 -8.76
N LEU A 239 3.03 -5.08 -8.43
CA LEU A 239 2.68 -3.92 -7.61
C LEU A 239 1.90 -4.39 -6.38
N SER A 240 2.43 -4.10 -5.21
CA SER A 240 1.83 -4.43 -3.92
C SER A 240 1.86 -3.23 -2.98
N ASN A 241 1.13 -3.34 -1.88
CA ASN A 241 1.02 -2.28 -0.87
C ASN A 241 1.11 -2.84 0.54
N GLY A 242 1.47 -1.98 1.49
CA GLY A 242 1.35 -2.21 2.92
C GLY A 242 0.96 -0.94 3.66
N ILE A 243 0.07 -1.07 4.65
CA ILE A 243 -0.54 0.07 5.36
C ILE A 243 -1.06 -0.36 6.73
N ASN A 244 -0.53 0.21 7.81
CA ASN A 244 -0.81 -0.26 9.19
C ASN A 244 -1.15 0.88 10.17
N PRO A 245 -2.18 1.70 9.92
CA PRO A 245 -2.41 2.95 10.65
C PRO A 245 -2.64 2.76 12.16
N LEU A 246 -3.23 1.63 12.57
CA LEU A 246 -3.45 1.32 13.99
C LEU A 246 -2.12 1.21 14.77
N TYR A 247 -1.06 0.69 14.15
CA TYR A 247 0.27 0.62 14.77
C TYR A 247 0.85 2.02 14.97
N GLY A 248 0.53 2.96 14.06
CA GLY A 248 0.93 4.36 14.13
C GLY A 248 0.36 5.12 15.33
N THR A 249 -0.75 4.63 15.90
CA THR A 249 -1.32 5.20 17.13
C THR A 249 -0.48 4.90 18.38
N ILE A 250 0.40 3.88 18.30
CA ILE A 250 1.24 3.37 19.39
C ILE A 250 2.74 3.67 19.11
N ASP A 251 3.29 3.19 17.98
CA ASP A 251 4.68 3.40 17.58
C ASP A 251 4.83 3.51 16.04
N PRO A 252 4.87 4.74 15.47
CA PRO A 252 5.05 5.02 14.05
C PRO A 252 6.34 4.47 13.45
N TYR A 253 7.39 4.21 14.24
CA TYR A 253 8.60 3.57 13.74
C TYR A 253 8.32 2.11 13.37
N HIS A 254 7.65 1.38 14.28
CA HIS A 254 7.25 0.00 14.00
C HIS A 254 6.15 -0.05 12.94
N MET A 255 5.21 0.90 12.92
CA MET A 255 4.26 1.05 11.80
C MET A 255 4.98 1.11 10.44
N ALA A 256 6.00 1.97 10.31
CA ALA A 256 6.72 2.13 9.05
C ALA A 256 7.47 0.85 8.64
N LEU A 257 8.11 0.16 9.58
CA LEU A 257 8.72 -1.15 9.31
C LEU A 257 7.70 -2.19 8.83
N ASN A 258 6.53 -2.27 9.48
CA ASN A 258 5.48 -3.21 9.09
C ASN A 258 4.86 -2.87 7.73
N ALA A 259 4.65 -1.59 7.42
CA ALA A 259 4.15 -1.19 6.11
C ALA A 259 5.13 -1.57 4.98
N VAL A 260 6.44 -1.44 5.20
CA VAL A 260 7.46 -1.91 4.24
C VAL A 260 7.48 -3.43 4.16
N ASP A 261 7.48 -4.13 5.30
CA ASP A 261 7.43 -5.59 5.35
C ASP A 261 6.21 -6.14 4.61
N GLU A 262 5.01 -5.65 4.90
CA GLU A 262 3.76 -6.07 4.26
C GLU A 262 3.78 -5.80 2.75
N ALA A 263 4.22 -4.63 2.30
CA ALA A 263 4.36 -4.36 0.86
C ALA A 263 5.29 -5.39 0.19
N LEU A 264 6.41 -5.72 0.80
CA LEU A 264 7.34 -6.72 0.28
C LEU A 264 6.83 -8.17 0.44
N ARG A 265 6.03 -8.46 1.47
CA ARG A 265 5.36 -9.76 1.65
C ARG A 265 4.34 -9.99 0.54
N ASN A 266 3.45 -9.04 0.32
CA ASN A 266 2.47 -9.09 -0.76
C ASN A 266 3.13 -9.27 -2.13
N LEU A 267 4.25 -8.58 -2.38
CA LEU A 267 5.06 -8.77 -3.58
C LEU A 267 5.62 -10.20 -3.69
N THR A 268 6.10 -10.75 -2.58
CA THR A 268 6.66 -12.10 -2.50
C THR A 268 5.60 -13.18 -2.69
N ALA A 269 4.41 -13.01 -2.11
CA ALA A 269 3.32 -13.99 -2.12
C ALA A 269 2.89 -14.36 -3.55
N VAL A 270 3.02 -13.41 -4.49
CA VAL A 270 2.70 -13.62 -5.92
C VAL A 270 3.93 -14.02 -6.76
N GLY A 271 5.09 -14.24 -6.13
CA GLY A 271 6.33 -14.70 -6.75
C GLY A 271 7.30 -13.58 -7.17
N GLY A 272 7.08 -12.34 -6.76
CA GLY A 272 7.99 -11.23 -7.02
C GLY A 272 9.37 -11.42 -6.37
N ASP A 273 10.39 -10.78 -6.95
CA ASP A 273 11.75 -10.80 -6.42
C ASP A 273 12.05 -9.52 -5.63
N ILE A 274 12.07 -9.64 -4.29
CA ILE A 274 12.34 -8.51 -3.40
C ILE A 274 13.73 -7.89 -3.61
N THR A 275 14.69 -8.63 -4.18
CA THR A 275 16.04 -8.09 -4.46
C THR A 275 16.06 -7.14 -5.64
N ARG A 276 14.94 -7.07 -6.38
CA ARG A 276 14.70 -6.18 -7.52
C ARG A 276 13.50 -5.27 -7.28
N ALA A 277 13.09 -5.13 -6.01
CA ALA A 277 12.00 -4.24 -5.65
C ALA A 277 12.48 -2.79 -5.49
N SER A 278 11.54 -1.86 -5.59
CA SER A 278 11.70 -0.46 -5.23
C SER A 278 10.45 0.00 -4.51
N LEU A 279 10.60 0.97 -3.62
CA LEU A 279 9.54 1.43 -2.72
C LEU A 279 9.08 2.83 -3.12
N LEU A 280 7.82 3.11 -2.80
CA LEU A 280 7.25 4.44 -2.78
C LEU A 280 6.58 4.67 -1.42
N ASP A 281 6.73 5.87 -0.87
CA ASP A 281 6.11 6.28 0.39
C ASP A 281 5.03 7.34 0.17
N ASN A 282 3.90 7.21 0.87
CA ASN A 282 2.87 8.24 0.91
C ASN A 282 2.52 8.54 2.37
N PHE A 283 3.00 9.67 2.88
CA PHE A 283 2.76 10.13 4.25
C PHE A 283 1.48 10.95 4.32
N CYS A 284 0.57 10.58 5.22
CA CYS A 284 -0.62 11.37 5.58
C CYS A 284 -0.55 11.73 7.05
N TRP A 285 -0.25 13.00 7.35
CA TRP A 285 0.11 13.44 8.70
C TRP A 285 -0.58 14.73 9.12
N GLY A 286 -0.65 14.95 10.44
CA GLY A 286 -1.10 16.20 11.04
C GLY A 286 -0.17 17.39 10.76
N ASN A 287 -0.37 18.49 11.48
CA ASN A 287 0.42 19.70 11.32
C ASN A 287 1.88 19.50 11.79
N PRO A 288 2.90 19.63 10.92
CA PRO A 288 4.31 19.37 11.25
C PRO A 288 4.96 20.49 12.08
N THR A 289 4.24 21.59 12.35
CA THR A 289 4.70 22.63 13.28
C THR A 289 4.32 22.34 14.73
N ASP A 290 3.47 21.35 14.96
CA ASP A 290 3.24 20.79 16.28
C ASP A 290 4.34 19.78 16.61
N ALA A 291 4.99 19.93 17.77
CA ALA A 291 6.17 19.15 18.11
C ALA A 291 5.86 17.65 18.27
N GLU A 292 4.67 17.29 18.76
CA GLU A 292 4.28 15.89 18.92
C GLU A 292 3.97 15.23 17.58
N GLN A 293 3.21 15.92 16.72
CA GLN A 293 2.96 15.45 15.34
C GLN A 293 4.26 15.32 14.53
N LEU A 294 5.18 16.27 14.67
CA LEU A 294 6.49 16.16 14.04
C LEU A 294 7.31 15.00 14.63
N GLY A 295 7.22 14.77 15.95
CA GLY A 295 7.86 13.64 16.62
C GLY A 295 7.40 12.30 16.06
N THR A 296 6.11 12.14 15.82
CA THR A 296 5.55 10.92 15.22
C THR A 296 6.02 10.76 13.76
N LEU A 297 6.10 11.86 12.99
CA LEU A 297 6.59 11.84 11.60
C LEU A 297 8.07 11.42 11.53
N VAL A 298 8.92 12.01 12.38
CA VAL A 298 10.35 11.68 12.46
C VAL A 298 10.56 10.20 12.78
N ARG A 299 9.73 9.63 13.68
CA ARG A 299 9.78 8.20 14.00
C ARG A 299 9.44 7.33 12.79
N ALA A 300 8.41 7.68 12.02
CA ALA A 300 8.04 6.95 10.81
C ALA A 300 9.12 7.03 9.73
N VAL A 301 9.65 8.23 9.46
CA VAL A 301 10.76 8.43 8.50
C VAL A 301 11.99 7.60 8.89
N LYS A 302 12.32 7.55 10.18
CA LYS A 302 13.41 6.71 10.69
C LYS A 302 13.14 5.21 10.47
N GLY A 303 11.89 4.77 10.64
CA GLY A 303 11.47 3.40 10.34
C GLY A 303 11.60 3.06 8.86
N CYS A 304 11.15 3.95 7.97
CA CYS A 304 11.35 3.81 6.52
C CYS A 304 12.83 3.69 6.15
N TYR A 305 13.69 4.55 6.72
CA TYR A 305 15.13 4.50 6.49
C TYR A 305 15.73 3.15 6.91
N ASP A 306 15.46 2.69 8.13
CA ASP A 306 16.00 1.43 8.64
C ASP A 306 15.49 0.23 7.84
N ALA A 307 14.21 0.25 7.42
CA ALA A 307 13.63 -0.76 6.55
C ALA A 307 14.30 -0.78 5.16
N ALA A 308 14.38 0.37 4.48
CA ALA A 308 14.99 0.47 3.15
C ALA A 308 16.46 0.03 3.15
N VAL A 309 17.24 0.47 4.14
CA VAL A 309 18.64 0.06 4.29
C VAL A 309 18.75 -1.43 4.63
N GLY A 310 17.91 -1.93 5.53
CA GLY A 310 17.97 -3.32 5.98
C GLY A 310 17.53 -4.34 4.93
N PHE A 311 16.46 -4.04 4.18
CA PHE A 311 16.02 -4.87 3.05
C PHE A 311 16.86 -4.66 1.79
N GLY A 312 17.62 -3.56 1.71
CA GLY A 312 18.36 -3.19 0.50
C GLY A 312 17.46 -2.70 -0.62
N THR A 313 16.34 -2.08 -0.29
CA THR A 313 15.28 -1.70 -1.22
C THR A 313 15.10 -0.17 -1.22
N PRO A 314 15.42 0.54 -2.30
CA PRO A 314 15.41 2.00 -2.31
C PRO A 314 14.00 2.58 -2.46
N PHE A 315 13.75 3.73 -1.84
CA PHE A 315 12.65 4.61 -2.21
C PHE A 315 13.02 5.36 -3.49
N ILE A 316 12.19 5.24 -4.54
CA ILE A 316 12.42 5.87 -5.85
C ILE A 316 11.47 7.03 -6.13
N SER A 317 10.42 7.16 -5.33
CA SER A 317 9.42 8.22 -5.40
C SER A 317 8.64 8.25 -4.09
N GLY A 318 7.89 9.31 -3.83
CA GLY A 318 7.02 9.41 -2.67
C GLY A 318 6.26 10.74 -2.64
N LYS A 319 5.40 10.89 -1.64
CA LYS A 319 4.63 12.12 -1.41
C LYS A 319 4.29 12.28 0.06
N ASP A 320 4.27 13.53 0.51
CA ASP A 320 3.69 13.90 1.79
C ASP A 320 2.43 14.76 1.64
N SER A 321 1.46 14.45 2.48
CA SER A 321 0.26 15.24 2.74
C SER A 321 0.28 15.59 4.22
N LEU A 322 0.62 16.84 4.51
CA LEU A 322 0.77 17.36 5.87
C LEU A 322 -0.36 18.35 6.19
N ASN A 323 -0.59 18.59 7.47
CA ASN A 323 -1.72 19.40 7.99
C ASN A 323 -3.10 18.74 7.81
N ASN A 324 -3.14 17.41 7.76
CA ASN A 324 -4.39 16.66 7.85
C ASN A 324 -4.92 16.70 9.28
N GLU A 325 -5.66 17.77 9.59
CA GLU A 325 -6.32 17.95 10.89
C GLU A 325 -7.74 18.52 10.69
N TYR A 326 -8.68 18.02 11.46
CA TYR A 326 -10.02 18.61 11.56
C TYR A 326 -10.07 19.55 12.76
N ARG A 327 -10.74 20.69 12.61
CA ARG A 327 -10.92 21.68 13.69
C ARG A 327 -12.39 21.79 14.06
N VAL A 328 -12.71 21.49 15.31
CA VAL A 328 -14.06 21.61 15.87
C VAL A 328 -13.97 22.15 17.29
N ASP A 329 -14.78 23.16 17.60
CA ASP A 329 -14.86 23.78 18.94
C ASP A 329 -13.51 24.16 19.56
N GLY A 330 -12.57 24.66 18.72
CA GLY A 330 -11.22 25.03 19.15
C GLY A 330 -10.27 23.84 19.38
N THR A 331 -10.76 22.61 19.27
CA THR A 331 -9.97 21.37 19.35
C THR A 331 -9.46 21.00 17.96
N ARG A 332 -8.17 20.65 17.89
CA ARG A 332 -7.56 20.08 16.69
C ARG A 332 -7.56 18.56 16.82
N LEU A 333 -8.05 17.90 15.79
CA LEU A 333 -8.11 16.45 15.67
C LEU A 333 -7.23 16.05 14.49
N PRO A 334 -5.92 15.79 14.70
CA PRO A 334 -5.07 15.28 13.64
C PRO A 334 -5.57 13.91 13.19
N VAL A 335 -5.37 13.58 11.91
CA VAL A 335 -5.60 12.21 11.43
C VAL A 335 -4.68 11.23 12.16
N ILE A 336 -5.07 9.95 12.15
CA ILE A 336 -4.15 8.89 12.57
C ILE A 336 -2.91 8.96 11.65
N PRO A 337 -1.69 8.96 12.22
CA PRO A 337 -0.47 8.79 11.45
C PRO A 337 -0.60 7.66 10.44
N THR A 338 -0.63 7.98 9.15
CA THR A 338 -0.90 7.00 8.10
C THR A 338 0.23 7.02 7.08
N LEU A 339 0.75 5.84 6.79
CA LEU A 339 1.81 5.63 5.81
C LEU A 339 1.41 4.48 4.91
N LEU A 340 1.25 4.79 3.63
CA LEU A 340 1.10 3.78 2.58
C LEU A 340 2.46 3.56 1.93
N ILE A 341 2.94 2.32 1.97
CA ILE A 341 4.10 1.90 1.20
C ILE A 341 3.62 1.11 0.00
N SER A 342 4.07 1.49 -1.19
CA SER A 342 3.91 0.68 -2.39
C SER A 342 5.25 0.05 -2.74
N ALA A 343 5.25 -1.23 -3.08
CA ALA A 343 6.42 -1.91 -3.61
C ALA A 343 6.19 -2.29 -5.08
N VAL A 344 7.17 -1.96 -5.92
CA VAL A 344 7.19 -2.34 -7.34
C VAL A 344 8.37 -3.26 -7.56
N GLY A 345 8.14 -4.43 -8.14
CA GLY A 345 9.19 -5.37 -8.51
C GLY A 345 8.97 -6.00 -9.86
N VAL A 346 9.91 -6.84 -10.28
CA VAL A 346 9.86 -7.55 -11.56
C VAL A 346 9.83 -9.06 -11.30
N ILE A 347 9.02 -9.76 -12.10
CA ILE A 347 9.04 -11.21 -12.23
C ILE A 347 9.47 -11.55 -13.67
N ASP A 348 10.42 -12.48 -13.85
CA ASP A 348 10.98 -12.76 -15.19
C ASP A 348 10.01 -13.51 -16.12
N ASP A 349 9.07 -14.26 -15.54
CA ASP A 349 8.01 -14.96 -16.25
C ASP A 349 6.69 -14.77 -15.48
N ALA A 350 5.83 -13.88 -15.95
CA ALA A 350 4.56 -13.57 -15.31
C ALA A 350 3.63 -14.80 -15.22
N ALA A 351 3.82 -15.82 -16.07
CA ALA A 351 3.08 -17.08 -15.96
C ALA A 351 3.47 -17.93 -14.72
N ARG A 352 4.53 -17.55 -14.00
CA ARG A 352 4.94 -18.16 -12.72
C ARG A 352 4.26 -17.55 -11.51
N THR A 353 3.50 -16.47 -11.69
CA THR A 353 2.71 -15.88 -10.62
C THR A 353 1.69 -16.89 -10.08
N ILE A 354 1.52 -16.88 -8.77
CA ILE A 354 0.50 -17.64 -8.05
C ILE A 354 -0.42 -16.68 -7.29
N ASP A 355 -1.55 -17.19 -6.82
CA ASP A 355 -2.46 -16.49 -5.93
C ASP A 355 -2.68 -17.31 -4.64
N MET A 356 -3.44 -16.75 -3.70
CA MET A 356 -3.72 -17.39 -2.42
C MET A 356 -4.80 -18.48 -2.46
N SER A 357 -5.49 -18.68 -3.58
CA SER A 357 -6.58 -19.66 -3.64
C SER A 357 -6.04 -21.09 -3.58
N LEU A 358 -6.49 -21.87 -2.58
CA LEU A 358 -6.12 -23.28 -2.43
C LEU A 358 -6.45 -24.09 -3.69
N LYS A 359 -5.55 -25.01 -4.06
CA LYS A 359 -5.59 -25.73 -5.34
C LYS A 359 -6.15 -27.14 -5.20
N THR A 360 -5.62 -27.98 -4.31
CA THR A 360 -5.91 -29.42 -4.37
C THR A 360 -6.00 -30.07 -2.99
N PRO A 361 -7.12 -30.76 -2.67
CA PRO A 361 -7.22 -31.60 -1.48
C PRO A 361 -6.08 -32.64 -1.38
N GLY A 362 -5.50 -32.79 -0.19
CA GLY A 362 -4.33 -33.62 0.08
C GLY A 362 -3.00 -32.87 0.01
N ASN A 363 -2.99 -31.61 -0.43
CA ASN A 363 -1.80 -30.76 -0.32
C ASN A 363 -1.59 -30.33 1.14
N ALA A 364 -0.32 -30.21 1.54
CA ALA A 364 0.03 -29.72 2.86
C ALA A 364 -0.06 -28.19 2.93
N LEU A 365 -0.43 -27.69 4.10
CA LEU A 365 -0.36 -26.29 4.47
C LEU A 365 0.75 -26.06 5.48
N TYR A 366 1.60 -25.09 5.18
CA TYR A 366 2.65 -24.63 6.08
C TYR A 366 2.46 -23.16 6.43
N LEU A 367 2.74 -22.83 7.68
CA LEU A 367 3.06 -21.48 8.12
C LEU A 367 4.57 -21.27 7.99
N VAL A 368 4.97 -20.22 7.30
CA VAL A 368 6.35 -19.72 7.26
C VAL A 368 6.42 -18.48 8.14
N GLY A 369 7.38 -18.45 9.07
CA GLY A 369 7.63 -17.31 9.96
C GLY A 369 7.12 -17.52 11.40
N LYS A 370 7.52 -16.61 12.29
CA LYS A 370 7.26 -16.70 13.74
C LYS A 370 5.96 -16.02 14.13
N THR A 371 5.27 -16.62 15.09
CA THR A 371 4.19 -15.93 15.82
C THR A 371 4.72 -15.43 17.16
N GLY A 372 4.57 -14.13 17.40
CA GLY A 372 4.88 -13.47 18.66
C GLY A 372 3.64 -12.97 19.38
N ASN A 373 3.80 -12.54 20.63
CA ASN A 373 2.77 -11.78 21.34
C ASN A 373 2.69 -10.34 20.79
N GLU A 374 2.15 -10.23 19.58
CA GLU A 374 2.08 -8.99 18.82
C GLU A 374 0.63 -8.70 18.42
N LEU A 375 -0.19 -8.41 19.43
CA LEU A 375 -1.61 -8.06 19.29
C LEU A 375 -1.83 -6.56 19.46
N ALA A 376 -0.85 -5.76 19.89
CA ALA A 376 -1.07 -4.34 20.12
C ALA A 376 -1.34 -3.61 18.80
N GLY A 377 -2.51 -2.97 18.70
CA GLY A 377 -2.97 -2.33 17.47
C GLY A 377 -3.53 -3.31 16.44
N SER A 378 -3.75 -4.58 16.80
CA SER A 378 -4.40 -5.56 15.92
C SER A 378 -5.90 -5.37 15.84
N HIS A 379 -6.48 -5.84 14.74
CA HIS A 379 -7.93 -5.88 14.53
C HIS A 379 -8.65 -6.76 15.53
N TYR A 380 -7.96 -7.76 16.10
CA TYR A 380 -8.51 -8.56 17.18
C TYR A 380 -8.87 -7.71 18.40
N LEU A 381 -7.99 -6.80 18.81
CA LEU A 381 -8.25 -5.94 19.96
C LEU A 381 -9.37 -4.92 19.70
N GLU A 382 -9.62 -4.55 18.44
CA GLU A 382 -10.75 -3.68 18.07
C GLU A 382 -12.11 -4.39 18.22
N VAL A 383 -12.17 -5.73 18.14
CA VAL A 383 -13.44 -6.48 18.11
C VAL A 383 -13.67 -7.41 19.31
N ALA A 384 -12.61 -7.70 20.09
CA ALA A 384 -12.63 -8.71 21.16
C ALA A 384 -13.39 -8.30 22.43
N ASP A 385 -13.89 -7.06 22.53
CA ASP A 385 -14.70 -6.53 23.65
C ASP A 385 -14.22 -7.04 25.05
N ASP A 386 -15.16 -7.48 25.89
CA ASP A 386 -14.97 -8.06 27.23
C ASP A 386 -14.22 -9.41 27.26
N TYR A 387 -13.92 -9.99 26.09
CA TYR A 387 -13.20 -11.27 25.95
C TYR A 387 -11.72 -11.10 25.61
N THR A 388 -11.24 -9.86 25.59
CA THR A 388 -9.81 -9.54 25.45
C THR A 388 -9.07 -10.02 26.70
N PRO A 389 -8.15 -11.00 26.60
CA PRO A 389 -7.33 -11.34 27.73
C PRO A 389 -6.36 -10.17 27.99
N ARG A 390 -6.42 -9.62 29.21
CA ARG A 390 -5.76 -8.36 29.57
C ARG A 390 -4.32 -8.61 30.01
N PHE A 391 -3.45 -8.93 29.06
CA PHE A 391 -2.01 -9.05 29.26
C PHE A 391 -1.24 -8.02 28.42
N GLU A 392 0.03 -7.78 28.76
CA GLU A 392 0.89 -6.89 28.00
C GLU A 392 1.17 -7.48 26.63
N THR A 393 0.95 -6.70 25.57
CA THR A 393 1.20 -7.10 24.19
C THR A 393 1.93 -5.98 23.44
N TYR A 394 2.59 -6.34 22.34
CA TYR A 394 3.48 -5.44 21.62
C TYR A 394 2.96 -5.12 20.22
N VAL A 395 3.36 -3.95 19.71
CA VAL A 395 3.19 -3.67 18.28
C VAL A 395 4.09 -4.65 17.52
N PRO A 396 3.61 -5.24 16.40
CA PRO A 396 4.42 -6.10 15.53
C PRO A 396 5.82 -5.55 15.25
N ARG A 397 6.86 -6.38 15.38
CA ARG A 397 8.26 -5.99 15.21
C ARG A 397 8.91 -6.80 14.10
N VAL A 398 9.31 -6.10 13.03
CA VAL A 398 10.01 -6.71 11.91
C VAL A 398 11.48 -6.98 12.27
N ASP A 399 11.88 -8.26 12.29
CA ASP A 399 13.29 -8.66 12.18
C ASP A 399 13.68 -8.62 10.70
N VAL A 400 14.21 -7.48 10.25
CA VAL A 400 14.48 -7.22 8.84
C VAL A 400 15.40 -8.26 8.20
N ALA A 401 16.40 -8.75 8.93
CA ALA A 401 17.34 -9.74 8.40
C ALA A 401 16.66 -11.09 8.17
N HIS A 402 15.84 -11.53 9.13
CA HIS A 402 15.04 -12.74 8.99
C HIS A 402 13.99 -12.57 7.88
N ALA A 403 13.26 -11.45 7.87
CA ALA A 403 12.25 -11.12 6.88
C ALA A 403 12.80 -11.17 5.45
N TYR A 404 13.93 -10.50 5.20
CA TYR A 404 14.62 -10.51 3.91
C TYR A 404 14.99 -11.93 3.47
N ALA A 405 15.59 -12.72 4.36
CA ALA A 405 16.00 -14.08 4.04
C ALA A 405 14.78 -14.97 3.70
N THR A 406 13.71 -14.87 4.49
CA THR A 406 12.46 -15.59 4.30
C THR A 406 11.81 -15.24 2.97
N MET A 407 11.59 -13.95 2.71
CA MET A 407 10.93 -13.47 1.50
C MET A 407 11.71 -13.81 0.23
N LYS A 408 13.03 -13.62 0.25
CA LYS A 408 13.89 -13.98 -0.87
C LYS A 408 13.79 -15.48 -1.19
N THR A 409 13.95 -16.32 -0.17
CA THR A 409 13.96 -17.79 -0.34
C THR A 409 12.60 -18.32 -0.77
N LEU A 410 11.51 -17.78 -0.20
CA LEU A 410 10.15 -18.14 -0.55
C LEU A 410 9.78 -17.70 -1.98
N GLY A 411 10.12 -16.46 -2.36
CA GLY A 411 9.90 -15.97 -3.72
C GLY A 411 10.63 -16.83 -4.76
N GLU A 412 11.86 -17.26 -4.47
CA GLU A 412 12.58 -18.24 -5.29
C GLU A 412 11.84 -19.58 -5.40
N ALA A 413 11.33 -20.11 -4.30
CA ALA A 413 10.55 -21.36 -4.28
C ALA A 413 9.27 -21.27 -5.13
N ILE A 414 8.57 -20.14 -5.07
CA ILE A 414 7.39 -19.86 -5.89
C ILE A 414 7.77 -19.85 -7.38
N ARG A 415 8.81 -19.11 -7.77
CA ARG A 415 9.27 -19.05 -9.16
C ARG A 415 9.78 -20.39 -9.70
N MET A 416 10.30 -21.26 -8.83
CA MET A 416 10.67 -22.64 -9.16
C MET A 416 9.45 -23.57 -9.32
N GLY A 417 8.25 -23.14 -8.95
CA GLY A 417 7.02 -23.92 -9.00
C GLY A 417 6.86 -24.92 -7.86
N LEU A 418 7.56 -24.71 -6.73
CA LEU A 418 7.46 -25.57 -5.55
C LEU A 418 6.19 -25.28 -4.73
N VAL A 419 5.70 -24.05 -4.79
CA VAL A 419 4.53 -23.55 -4.04
C VAL A 419 3.33 -23.46 -4.97
N ARG A 420 2.16 -23.93 -4.49
CA ARG A 420 0.91 -24.00 -5.27
C ARG A 420 -0.03 -22.82 -5.03
N ALA A 421 -0.05 -22.33 -3.81
CA ALA A 421 -0.75 -21.13 -3.38
C ALA A 421 0.06 -20.47 -2.26
N CYS A 422 0.02 -19.14 -2.17
CA CYS A 422 0.68 -18.39 -1.11
C CYS A 422 -0.17 -17.20 -0.74
N HIS A 423 -0.23 -16.89 0.55
CA HIS A 423 -0.90 -15.72 1.10
C HIS A 423 -0.04 -15.14 2.23
N ASP A 424 0.02 -13.83 2.34
CA ASP A 424 0.59 -13.18 3.52
C ASP A 424 -0.36 -13.25 4.74
N LEU A 425 0.12 -12.89 5.94
CA LEU A 425 -0.73 -12.73 7.12
C LEU A 425 -0.67 -11.28 7.59
N SER A 426 -1.72 -10.52 7.36
CA SER A 426 -1.87 -9.12 7.79
C SER A 426 -2.99 -8.99 8.84
N GLU A 427 -4.01 -8.19 8.55
CA GLU A 427 -5.13 -7.86 9.43
C GLU A 427 -5.89 -9.10 9.89
N GLY A 428 -6.05 -9.23 11.22
CA GLY A 428 -6.74 -10.38 11.82
C GLY A 428 -5.93 -11.68 11.84
N GLY A 429 -4.70 -11.67 11.33
CA GLY A 429 -3.70 -12.72 11.50
C GLY A 429 -4.02 -14.04 10.77
N LEU A 430 -3.49 -15.14 11.31
CA LEU A 430 -3.53 -16.47 10.71
C LEU A 430 -4.96 -16.93 10.38
N ALA A 431 -5.91 -16.68 11.27
CA ALA A 431 -7.26 -17.19 11.11
C ALA A 431 -7.99 -16.56 9.92
N ILE A 432 -7.76 -15.26 9.69
CA ILE A 432 -8.36 -14.51 8.58
C ILE A 432 -7.68 -14.87 7.26
N ALA A 433 -6.35 -14.90 7.21
CA ALA A 433 -5.63 -15.32 6.01
C ALA A 433 -6.07 -16.73 5.55
N LEU A 434 -6.19 -17.69 6.47
CA LEU A 434 -6.71 -19.03 6.15
C LEU A 434 -8.17 -19.00 5.66
N ALA A 435 -9.02 -18.17 6.27
CA ALA A 435 -10.41 -18.01 5.84
C ALA A 435 -10.48 -17.44 4.42
N GLU A 436 -9.65 -16.47 4.07
CA GLU A 436 -9.56 -15.88 2.74
C GLU A 436 -9.10 -16.89 1.69
N MET A 437 -8.08 -17.70 1.99
CA MET A 437 -7.65 -18.83 1.14
C MET A 437 -8.80 -19.84 0.88
N VAL A 438 -9.62 -20.12 1.90
CA VAL A 438 -10.82 -20.98 1.78
C VAL A 438 -11.92 -20.30 0.95
N ILE A 439 -12.15 -19.00 1.13
CA ILE A 439 -13.15 -18.22 0.39
C ILE A 439 -12.81 -18.17 -1.11
N ALA A 440 -11.53 -18.03 -1.44
CA ALA A 440 -11.04 -17.92 -2.82
C ALA A 440 -11.04 -19.25 -3.59
N SER A 441 -11.03 -20.38 -2.90
CA SER A 441 -10.88 -21.71 -3.50
C SER A 441 -12.19 -22.46 -3.59
N ASP A 442 -12.19 -23.67 -4.19
CA ASP A 442 -13.26 -24.67 -4.05
C ASP A 442 -12.97 -25.65 -2.89
N ALA A 443 -11.91 -25.41 -2.12
CA ALA A 443 -11.40 -26.30 -1.09
C ALA A 443 -11.83 -25.89 0.33
N SER A 444 -11.36 -26.66 1.30
CA SER A 444 -11.57 -26.49 2.74
C SER A 444 -10.30 -26.92 3.47
N ILE A 445 -10.21 -26.67 4.77
CA ILE A 445 -8.98 -26.94 5.53
C ILE A 445 -9.31 -27.45 6.92
N THR A 446 -8.40 -28.26 7.44
CA THR A 446 -8.38 -28.67 8.84
C THR A 446 -6.96 -28.53 9.33
N LEU A 447 -6.77 -27.73 10.38
CA LEU A 447 -5.45 -27.48 10.94
C LEU A 447 -5.40 -27.72 12.45
N ASP A 448 -4.17 -27.98 12.91
CA ASP A 448 -3.82 -28.08 14.31
C ASP A 448 -2.83 -26.96 14.68
N LEU A 449 -3.25 -26.11 15.61
CA LEU A 449 -2.47 -24.99 16.14
C LEU A 449 -1.36 -25.44 17.10
N SER A 450 -1.41 -26.67 17.62
CA SER A 450 -0.47 -27.18 18.62
C SER A 450 0.99 -27.13 18.13
N HIS A 451 1.19 -27.17 16.81
CA HIS A 451 2.50 -27.07 16.17
C HIS A 451 3.08 -25.66 16.16
N ILE A 452 2.25 -24.63 16.33
CA ILE A 452 2.68 -23.23 16.30
C ILE A 452 3.26 -22.85 17.66
N HIS A 453 4.54 -22.49 17.65
CA HIS A 453 5.22 -21.96 18.82
C HIS A 453 4.98 -20.45 18.89
N VAL A 454 4.60 -19.96 20.07
CA VAL A 454 4.42 -18.54 20.33
C VAL A 454 5.57 -18.03 21.19
N SER A 455 6.17 -16.93 20.76
CA SER A 455 7.22 -16.22 21.52
C SER A 455 6.63 -15.13 22.41
N ASP A 456 7.32 -14.81 23.50
CA ASP A 456 7.01 -13.69 24.41
C ASP A 456 5.60 -13.74 25.05
N ILE A 457 5.13 -14.95 25.38
CA ILE A 457 3.91 -15.12 26.18
C ILE A 457 4.19 -14.63 27.61
N PRO A 458 3.43 -13.65 28.14
CA PRO A 458 3.61 -13.18 29.50
C PRO A 458 3.20 -14.26 30.51
N ASP A 459 3.91 -14.31 31.64
CA ASP A 459 3.49 -15.10 32.79
C ASP A 459 2.32 -14.37 33.47
N ILE A 460 1.12 -14.94 33.36
CA ILE A 460 -0.10 -14.35 33.91
C ILE A 460 -0.43 -15.12 35.20
N PRO A 461 -0.22 -14.53 36.38
CA PRO A 461 -0.52 -15.21 37.64
C PRO A 461 -2.03 -15.43 37.79
N ASP A 462 -2.40 -16.45 38.56
CA ASP A 462 -3.78 -16.72 39.01
C ASP A 462 -4.81 -17.04 37.91
N ILE A 463 -4.39 -17.56 36.74
CA ILE A 463 -5.29 -18.09 35.70
C ILE A 463 -5.24 -19.64 35.61
N SER A 464 -6.32 -20.24 35.08
CA SER A 464 -6.35 -21.70 34.84
C SER A 464 -5.45 -22.09 33.67
N GLN A 465 -5.05 -23.36 33.61
CA GLN A 465 -4.30 -23.90 32.45
C GLN A 465 -5.08 -23.77 31.14
N GLU A 466 -6.41 -23.90 31.21
CA GLU A 466 -7.29 -23.73 30.05
C GLU A 466 -7.32 -22.28 29.56
N ALA A 467 -7.42 -21.30 30.47
CA ALA A 467 -7.33 -19.89 30.12
C ALA A 467 -5.95 -19.53 29.53
N HIS A 468 -4.88 -20.10 30.09
CA HIS A 468 -3.54 -19.94 29.53
C HIS A 468 -3.44 -20.50 28.10
N ARG A 469 -4.02 -21.68 27.85
CA ARG A 469 -4.09 -22.29 26.51
C ARG A 469 -4.92 -21.45 25.53
N ASP A 470 -6.05 -20.91 25.97
CA ASP A 470 -6.89 -20.01 25.14
C ASP A 470 -6.13 -18.73 24.78
N ILE A 471 -5.37 -18.16 25.71
CA ILE A 471 -4.50 -17.01 25.44
C ILE A 471 -3.46 -17.32 24.36
N GLN A 472 -2.80 -18.48 24.46
CA GLN A 472 -1.87 -18.91 23.42
C GLN A 472 -2.58 -19.06 22.08
N ASN A 473 -3.77 -19.64 22.04
CA ASN A 473 -4.53 -19.83 20.82
C ASN A 473 -5.05 -18.51 20.23
N ILE A 474 -5.39 -17.53 21.05
CA ILE A 474 -5.70 -16.16 20.61
C ILE A 474 -4.48 -15.57 19.90
N ILE A 475 -3.29 -15.66 20.50
CA ILE A 475 -2.06 -15.14 19.87
C ILE A 475 -1.76 -15.91 18.57
N ARG A 476 -1.86 -17.25 18.57
CA ARG A 476 -1.65 -18.09 17.37
C ARG A 476 -2.57 -17.70 16.22
N LEU A 477 -3.85 -17.46 16.51
CA LEU A 477 -4.86 -17.19 15.49
C LEU A 477 -4.85 -15.75 15.01
N PHE A 478 -4.66 -14.79 15.93
CA PHE A 478 -5.02 -13.40 15.68
C PHE A 478 -3.89 -12.40 15.85
N SER A 479 -2.69 -12.83 16.28
CA SER A 479 -1.54 -11.93 16.21
C SER A 479 -1.26 -11.56 14.76
N GLU A 480 -0.92 -10.31 14.54
CA GLU A 480 -0.55 -9.73 13.25
C GLU A 480 0.99 -9.66 13.12
N SER A 481 1.71 -10.64 13.70
CA SER A 481 3.15 -10.77 13.55
C SER A 481 3.59 -10.68 12.08
N PRO A 482 4.66 -9.91 11.78
CA PRO A 482 5.07 -9.63 10.41
C PRO A 482 5.86 -10.80 9.80
N SER A 483 6.26 -10.66 8.54
CA SER A 483 7.16 -11.61 7.87
C SER A 483 6.61 -13.05 7.79
N ARG A 484 5.28 -13.23 7.85
CA ARG A 484 4.61 -14.54 7.80
C ARG A 484 3.85 -14.80 6.50
N PHE A 485 3.81 -16.08 6.13
CA PHE A 485 3.11 -16.57 4.94
C PHE A 485 2.43 -17.91 5.21
N LEU A 486 1.29 -18.12 4.55
CA LEU A 486 0.68 -19.43 4.35
C LEU A 486 1.06 -19.95 2.98
N VAL A 487 1.52 -21.20 2.91
CA VAL A 487 1.89 -21.84 1.64
C VAL A 487 1.26 -23.21 1.50
N GLU A 488 0.69 -23.48 0.33
CA GLU A 488 0.19 -24.78 -0.08
C GLU A 488 1.26 -25.51 -0.90
N ILE A 489 1.64 -26.72 -0.47
CA ILE A 489 2.66 -27.52 -1.13
C ILE A 489 2.08 -28.88 -1.53
N ALA A 490 2.29 -29.27 -2.79
CA ALA A 490 1.88 -30.58 -3.29
C ALA A 490 2.75 -31.70 -2.68
N PRO A 491 2.19 -32.90 -2.40
CA PRO A 491 2.91 -34.01 -1.77
C PRO A 491 4.24 -34.37 -2.43
N GLU A 492 4.29 -34.35 -3.75
CA GLU A 492 5.49 -34.63 -4.54
C GLU A 492 6.59 -33.57 -4.41
N GLN A 493 6.25 -32.35 -3.97
CA GLN A 493 7.19 -31.24 -3.80
C GLN A 493 7.65 -31.04 -2.35
N TRP A 494 7.00 -31.66 -1.36
CA TRP A 494 7.28 -31.46 0.08
C TRP A 494 8.77 -31.51 0.41
N GLY A 495 9.43 -32.62 0.09
CA GLY A 495 10.85 -32.79 0.42
C GLY A 495 11.78 -31.84 -0.34
N VAL A 496 11.38 -31.35 -1.52
CA VAL A 496 12.17 -30.36 -2.28
C VAL A 496 12.00 -28.98 -1.65
N PHE A 497 10.77 -28.61 -1.33
CA PHE A 497 10.43 -27.36 -0.66
C PHE A 497 11.12 -27.22 0.70
N GLU A 498 11.04 -28.23 1.58
CA GLU A 498 11.71 -28.19 2.89
C GLU A 498 13.23 -28.09 2.78
N ARG A 499 13.84 -28.72 1.77
CA ARG A 499 15.27 -28.58 1.51
C ARG A 499 15.63 -27.18 1.01
N HIS A 500 14.78 -26.57 0.17
CA HIS A 500 14.98 -25.22 -0.35
C HIS A 500 14.83 -24.17 0.76
N MET A 501 13.84 -24.34 1.63
CA MET A 501 13.60 -23.47 2.79
C MET A 501 14.57 -23.74 3.96
N ARG A 502 15.53 -24.66 3.81
CA ARG A 502 16.48 -25.00 4.89
C ARG A 502 17.31 -23.77 5.27
N GLY A 503 17.27 -23.42 6.55
CA GLY A 503 17.96 -22.25 7.09
C GLY A 503 17.04 -21.05 7.31
N ILE A 504 15.82 -21.08 6.74
CA ILE A 504 14.72 -20.26 7.20
C ILE A 504 14.18 -20.91 8.48
N ALA A 505 14.27 -20.18 9.58
CA ALA A 505 13.67 -20.62 10.84
C ALA A 505 12.13 -20.57 10.72
N ASP A 506 11.44 -21.41 11.49
CA ASP A 506 9.99 -21.32 11.70
C ASP A 506 9.14 -21.71 10.48
N LEU A 507 9.44 -22.88 9.91
CA LEU A 507 8.58 -23.57 8.97
C LEU A 507 7.72 -24.60 9.73
N THR A 508 6.42 -24.36 9.83
CA THR A 508 5.49 -25.15 10.64
C THR A 508 4.41 -25.78 9.77
N TYR A 509 4.33 -27.11 9.75
CA TYR A 509 3.19 -27.81 9.14
C TYR A 509 1.94 -27.60 9.99
N LEU A 510 0.84 -27.19 9.35
CA LEU A 510 -0.43 -26.89 10.02
C LEU A 510 -1.47 -28.00 9.83
N GLY A 511 -1.43 -28.70 8.70
CA GLY A 511 -2.47 -29.64 8.30
C GLY A 511 -2.59 -29.73 6.78
N ASP A 512 -3.73 -30.21 6.30
CA ASP A 512 -3.96 -30.49 4.89
C ASP A 512 -5.17 -29.73 4.33
N VAL A 513 -5.05 -29.36 3.05
CA VAL A 513 -6.18 -28.97 2.22
C VAL A 513 -7.11 -30.17 2.06
N ASN A 514 -8.41 -29.95 2.18
CA ASN A 514 -9.43 -30.98 2.05
C ASN A 514 -10.68 -30.45 1.31
N ASN A 515 -11.73 -31.27 1.24
CA ASN A 515 -13.00 -30.94 0.57
C ASN A 515 -14.22 -31.21 1.47
N THR A 516 -14.05 -31.08 2.78
CA THR A 516 -15.12 -31.34 3.75
C THR A 516 -16.23 -30.29 3.73
N GLY A 517 -15.98 -29.12 3.13
CA GLY A 517 -16.88 -27.95 3.16
C GLY A 517 -16.78 -27.15 4.47
N GLN A 518 -15.86 -27.52 5.36
CA GLN A 518 -15.67 -26.91 6.68
C GLN A 518 -14.27 -26.32 6.83
N PHE A 519 -14.19 -25.12 7.40
CA PHE A 519 -12.96 -24.58 7.96
C PHE A 519 -12.88 -25.01 9.43
N VAL A 520 -11.95 -25.92 9.74
CA VAL A 520 -11.80 -26.50 11.07
C VAL A 520 -10.45 -26.12 11.68
N VAL A 521 -10.48 -25.63 12.91
CA VAL A 521 -9.28 -25.33 13.70
C VAL A 521 -9.31 -26.11 15.00
N ARG A 522 -8.20 -26.79 15.29
CA ARG A 522 -8.00 -27.58 16.49
C ARG A 522 -6.75 -27.14 17.23
N ASP A 523 -6.70 -27.48 18.50
CA ASP A 523 -5.50 -27.52 19.31
C ASP A 523 -5.42 -28.93 19.91
N GLU A 524 -4.58 -29.77 19.31
CA GLU A 524 -4.54 -31.22 19.52
C GLU A 524 -5.93 -31.85 19.28
N GLU A 525 -6.53 -32.46 20.30
CA GLU A 525 -7.86 -33.09 20.23
C GLU A 525 -9.01 -32.09 20.43
N ARG A 526 -8.74 -30.86 20.90
CA ARG A 526 -9.78 -29.86 21.17
C ARG A 526 -10.11 -29.10 19.89
N GLU A 527 -11.34 -29.21 19.42
CA GLU A 527 -11.85 -28.35 18.36
C GLU A 527 -12.16 -26.96 18.93
N LEU A 528 -11.49 -25.94 18.39
CA LEU A 528 -11.76 -24.54 18.75
C LEU A 528 -12.98 -24.02 17.98
N PHE A 529 -13.03 -24.32 16.68
CA PHE A 529 -14.22 -24.06 15.86
C PHE A 529 -14.24 -24.90 14.57
N SER A 530 -15.45 -25.08 14.04
CA SER A 530 -15.73 -25.59 12.69
C SER A 530 -16.78 -24.70 12.04
N VAL A 531 -16.42 -24.01 10.96
CA VAL A 531 -17.31 -23.07 10.25
C VAL A 531 -17.51 -23.50 8.80
N PRO A 532 -18.75 -23.61 8.31
CA PRO A 532 -19.00 -23.90 6.90
C PRO A 532 -18.45 -22.79 6.00
N LYS A 533 -17.82 -23.16 4.87
CA LYS A 533 -17.28 -22.19 3.91
C LYS A 533 -18.30 -21.11 3.48
N HIS A 534 -19.54 -21.52 3.21
CA HIS A 534 -20.57 -20.56 2.78
C HIS A 534 -20.85 -19.48 3.82
N THR A 535 -20.73 -19.81 5.12
CA THR A 535 -20.86 -18.84 6.21
C THR A 535 -19.71 -17.84 6.20
N LEU A 536 -18.47 -18.29 5.99
CA LEU A 536 -17.30 -17.40 5.84
C LEU A 536 -17.50 -16.42 4.69
N THR A 537 -17.86 -16.94 3.50
CA THR A 537 -18.08 -16.12 2.31
C THR A 537 -19.22 -15.12 2.51
N GLN A 538 -20.33 -15.53 3.14
CA GLN A 538 -21.46 -14.64 3.41
C GLN A 538 -21.08 -13.54 4.41
N THR A 539 -20.37 -13.88 5.48
CA THR A 539 -19.93 -12.89 6.48
C THR A 539 -18.95 -11.88 5.88
N TRP A 540 -17.94 -12.36 5.15
CA TRP A 540 -16.91 -11.52 4.55
C TRP A 540 -17.45 -10.58 3.44
N ARG A 541 -18.47 -11.01 2.69
CA ARG A 541 -19.10 -10.18 1.64
C ARG A 541 -20.29 -9.34 2.15
N GLY A 542 -20.87 -9.71 3.30
CA GLY A 542 -22.19 -9.23 3.75
C GLY A 542 -22.23 -7.83 4.35
N THR A 543 -21.10 -7.14 4.52
CA THR A 543 -21.01 -5.77 5.03
C THR A 543 -21.25 -4.69 3.98
N GLN A 544 -21.71 -5.05 2.77
CA GLN A 544 -21.92 -4.13 1.66
C GLN A 544 -23.37 -3.64 1.48
N GLU A 545 -24.22 -3.72 2.52
CA GLU A 545 -25.55 -3.06 2.55
C GLU A 545 -25.56 -1.77 3.37
#